data_AF-W3AKH1-F1
#
_entry.id   AF-W3AKH1-F1
#
_cell.length_a   1.000
_cell.length_b   1.000
_cell.length_c   1.000
_cell.angle_alpha   90.00
_cell.angle_beta   90.00
_cell.angle_gamma   90.00
#
_symmetry.space_group_name_H-M   'P 1'
#
loop_
_entity.id
_entity.type
_entity.pdbx_description
1 polymer ?
#
loop_
_entity_poly.entity_id
_entity_poly.type
_entity_poly.pdbx_seq_one_letter_code
_entity_poly.pdbx_strand_id
1 'polypeptide(L)'
;MAYTEQNLAVFHSKITDSDFRRFSIYNGLIRNHSLIKIAVFAVLLCLFGWCNYHAGMPLLSLSFVIPGLLLPFVYIFRYMKSVGRQIETLGLSKEPKDAYTVGFTERGVWIHRGDENVTLDWERLDSAVSSKEATYLYYMKNRALILPDNTITFSDIASFRTLLSEKMKTKFI
;
A
#
# COMPACT_ATOMS: atom_id res chain seq x y z
N MET A 1 19.91 -28.96 -0.63
CA MET A 1 18.79 -29.90 -0.89
C MET A 1 17.51 -29.29 -0.34
N ALA A 2 16.39 -29.58 -1.01
CA ALA A 2 15.03 -29.00 -0.87
C ALA A 2 14.89 -27.62 -1.55
N TYR A 3 13.94 -27.38 -2.48
CA TYR A 3 12.58 -27.92 -2.54
C TYR A 3 12.17 -28.29 -3.97
N THR A 4 11.89 -29.57 -4.18
CA THR A 4 11.00 -30.06 -5.25
C THR A 4 9.56 -29.95 -4.74
N GLU A 5 9.13 -28.76 -4.33
CA GLU A 5 7.70 -28.50 -4.17
C GLU A 5 7.19 -27.92 -5.49
N GLN A 6 6.11 -28.49 -6.03
CA GLN A 6 5.47 -27.93 -7.21
C GLN A 6 5.00 -26.51 -6.86
N ASN A 7 5.57 -25.53 -7.56
CA ASN A 7 5.10 -24.15 -7.46
C ASN A 7 3.69 -24.10 -8.04
N LEU A 8 2.73 -23.67 -7.24
CA LEU A 8 1.34 -23.45 -7.66
C LEU A 8 1.26 -22.24 -8.59
N ALA A 9 2.05 -21.21 -8.32
CA ALA A 9 2.21 -20.02 -9.16
C ALA A 9 3.55 -19.34 -8.89
N VAL A 10 4.12 -18.67 -9.90
CA VAL A 10 5.34 -17.86 -9.77
C VAL A 10 5.13 -16.51 -10.45
N PHE A 11 5.54 -15.44 -9.78
CA PHE A 11 5.39 -14.05 -10.20
C PHE A 11 6.75 -13.38 -10.28
N HIS A 12 7.09 -12.86 -11.45
CA HIS A 12 8.27 -12.01 -11.63
C HIS A 12 7.86 -10.55 -11.56
N SER A 13 7.75 -9.99 -10.35
CA SER A 13 7.19 -8.66 -10.17
C SER A 13 8.08 -7.59 -10.80
N LYS A 14 7.59 -6.99 -11.88
CA LYS A 14 8.17 -5.83 -12.54
C LYS A 14 7.38 -4.59 -12.16
N ILE A 15 8.03 -3.66 -11.48
CA ILE A 15 7.36 -2.51 -10.88
C ILE A 15 7.82 -1.23 -11.57
N THR A 16 6.88 -0.38 -11.96
CA THR A 16 7.15 0.98 -12.44
C THR A 16 7.01 2.01 -11.31
N ASP A 17 7.47 3.23 -11.54
CA ASP A 17 7.22 4.35 -10.63
C ASP A 17 5.71 4.57 -10.40
N SER A 18 4.89 4.38 -11.43
CA SER A 18 3.45 4.57 -11.38
C SER A 18 2.75 3.52 -10.52
N ASP A 19 3.19 2.26 -10.58
CA ASP A 19 2.68 1.18 -9.74
C ASP A 19 3.00 1.45 -8.27
N PHE A 20 4.24 1.86 -7.99
CA PHE A 20 4.66 2.20 -6.64
C PHE A 20 3.91 3.42 -6.08
N ARG A 21 3.64 4.44 -6.90
CA ARG A 21 2.82 5.60 -6.50
C ARG A 21 1.41 5.19 -6.16
N ARG A 22 0.76 4.38 -7.00
CA ARG A 22 -0.60 3.88 -6.78
C ARG A 22 -0.68 3.06 -5.50
N PHE A 23 0.26 2.13 -5.32
CA PHE A 23 0.38 1.35 -4.09
C PHE A 23 0.58 2.27 -2.87
N SER A 24 1.50 3.23 -2.94
CA SER A 24 1.80 4.12 -1.83
C SER A 24 0.60 4.97 -1.44
N ILE A 25 -0.14 5.51 -2.40
CA ILE A 25 -1.36 6.29 -2.14
C ILE A 25 -2.42 5.38 -1.49
N TYR A 26 -2.66 4.20 -2.06
CA TYR A 26 -3.64 3.26 -1.52
C TYR A 26 -3.28 2.83 -0.09
N ASN A 27 -2.07 2.33 0.13
CA ASN A 27 -1.62 1.82 1.41
C ASN A 27 -1.54 2.92 2.48
N GLY A 28 -0.90 4.05 2.17
CA GLY A 28 -0.64 5.09 3.16
C GLY A 28 -1.82 6.01 3.43
N LEU A 29 -2.61 6.35 2.42
CA LEU A 29 -3.68 7.34 2.55
C LEU A 29 -5.05 6.70 2.76
N ILE A 30 -5.36 5.64 2.02
CA ILE A 30 -6.68 4.99 2.06
C ILE A 30 -6.72 3.93 3.16
N ARG A 31 -5.89 2.90 3.07
CA ARG A 31 -5.92 1.73 3.99
C ARG A 31 -5.57 2.10 5.43
N ASN A 32 -4.59 2.98 5.63
CA ASN A 32 -4.19 3.43 6.97
C ASN A 32 -5.09 4.53 7.56
N HIS A 33 -6.14 4.96 6.83
CA HIS A 33 -7.05 6.05 7.22
C HIS A 33 -6.34 7.34 7.69
N SER A 34 -5.10 7.55 7.24
CA SER A 34 -4.27 8.64 7.75
C SER A 34 -4.83 10.00 7.34
N LEU A 35 -5.36 10.10 6.12
CA LEU A 35 -6.07 11.29 5.66
C LEU A 35 -7.34 11.56 6.46
N ILE A 36 -8.10 10.52 6.81
CA ILE A 36 -9.34 10.70 7.59
C ILE A 36 -9.00 11.26 8.97
N LYS A 37 -8.00 10.71 9.64
CA LYS A 37 -7.55 11.21 10.96
C LYS A 37 -7.16 12.69 10.91
N ILE A 38 -6.42 13.08 9.87
CA ILE A 38 -5.96 14.46 9.68
C ILE A 38 -7.11 15.39 9.29
N ALA A 39 -8.02 14.92 8.43
CA ALA A 39 -9.20 15.67 8.03
C ALA A 39 -10.16 15.90 9.21
N VAL A 40 -10.38 14.89 10.05
CA VAL A 40 -11.19 15.03 11.27
C VAL A 40 -10.57 16.07 12.21
N PHE A 41 -9.26 16.01 12.43
CA PHE A 41 -8.57 17.00 13.25
C PHE A 41 -8.67 18.42 12.68
N ALA A 42 -8.49 18.57 11.37
CA ALA A 42 -8.67 19.84 10.65
C ALA A 42 -10.09 20.40 10.81
N VAL A 43 -11.11 19.57 10.65
CA VAL A 43 -12.52 19.96 10.84
C VAL A 43 -12.76 20.43 12.27
N LEU A 44 -12.26 19.70 13.27
CA LEU A 44 -12.39 20.11 14.67
C LEU A 44 -11.75 21.49 14.92
N LEU A 45 -10.54 21.74 14.40
CA LEU A 45 -9.90 23.04 14.50
C LEU A 45 -10.74 24.16 13.85
N CYS A 46 -11.30 23.91 12.66
CA CYS A 46 -12.17 24.88 12.00
C CYS A 46 -13.46 25.14 12.80
N LEU A 47 -14.05 24.11 13.41
CA LEU A 47 -15.22 24.25 14.29
C LEU A 47 -14.90 25.07 15.54
N PHE A 48 -13.75 24.82 16.19
CA PHE A 48 -13.27 25.64 17.29
C PHE A 48 -13.06 27.09 16.87
N GLY A 49 -12.47 27.31 15.70
CA GLY A 49 -12.33 28.64 15.11
C GLY A 49 -13.68 29.32 14.92
N TRP A 50 -14.67 28.61 14.38
CA TRP A 50 -16.04 29.11 14.18
C TRP A 50 -16.71 29.52 15.49
N CYS A 51 -16.62 28.69 16.54
CA CYS A 51 -17.15 29.02 17.87
C CYS A 51 -16.52 30.29 18.44
N ASN A 52 -15.19 30.46 18.30
CA ASN A 52 -14.49 31.65 18.78
C ASN A 52 -14.86 32.91 18.00
N TYR A 53 -15.16 32.78 16.70
CA TYR A 53 -15.66 33.90 15.90
C TYR A 53 -17.00 34.40 16.44
N HIS A 54 -17.93 33.49 16.70
CA HIS A 54 -19.24 33.82 17.29
C HIS A 54 -19.16 34.31 18.74
N ALA A 55 -18.11 33.97 19.47
CA ALA A 55 -17.84 34.50 20.82
C ALA A 55 -17.19 35.90 20.80
N GLY A 56 -17.00 36.52 19.63
CA GLY A 56 -16.40 37.85 19.50
C GLY A 56 -14.88 37.86 19.58
N MET A 57 -14.21 36.71 19.38
CA MET A 57 -12.75 36.56 19.42
C MET A 57 -12.17 36.21 18.03
N PRO A 58 -12.23 37.13 17.04
CA PRO A 58 -11.87 36.83 15.66
C PRO A 58 -10.38 36.50 15.47
N LEU A 59 -9.49 37.11 16.26
CA LEU A 59 -8.06 36.81 16.18
C LEU A 59 -7.76 35.36 16.64
N LEU A 60 -8.43 34.93 17.70
CA LEU A 60 -8.31 33.56 18.21
C LEU A 60 -8.93 32.57 17.20
N SER A 61 -10.05 32.92 16.56
CA SER A 61 -10.64 32.14 15.48
C SER A 61 -9.63 31.83 14.36
N LEU A 62 -8.96 32.86 13.84
CA LEU A 62 -7.96 32.71 12.77
C LEU A 62 -6.81 31.79 13.17
N SER A 63 -6.38 31.83 14.43
CA SER A 63 -5.30 30.98 14.93
C SER A 63 -5.62 29.48 14.87
N PHE A 64 -6.90 29.10 14.89
CA PHE A 64 -7.34 27.71 14.74
C PHE A 64 -7.68 27.34 13.29
N VAL A 65 -8.35 28.23 12.56
CA VAL A 65 -8.76 27.97 11.16
C VAL A 65 -7.54 27.82 10.24
N ILE A 66 -6.52 28.68 10.38
CA ILE A 66 -5.35 28.67 9.48
C ILE A 66 -4.61 27.32 9.58
N PRO A 67 -4.20 26.81 10.76
CA PRO A 67 -3.61 25.48 10.87
C PRO A 67 -4.57 24.36 10.46
N GLY A 68 -5.86 24.47 10.80
CA GLY A 68 -6.87 23.49 10.42
C GLY A 68 -6.91 23.26 8.90
N LEU A 69 -6.88 24.33 8.12
CA LEU A 69 -6.81 24.24 6.67
C LEU A 69 -5.44 23.82 6.18
N LEU A 70 -4.35 24.36 6.74
CA LEU A 70 -2.99 24.15 6.24
C LEU A 70 -2.47 22.72 6.45
N LEU A 71 -2.80 22.09 7.58
CA LEU A 71 -2.26 20.79 7.99
C LEU A 71 -2.52 19.66 6.98
N PRO A 72 -3.76 19.45 6.47
CA PRO A 72 -4.02 18.46 5.42
C PRO A 72 -3.16 18.65 4.17
N PHE A 73 -3.01 19.89 3.68
CA PHE A 73 -2.21 20.18 2.49
C PHE A 73 -0.74 19.88 2.72
N VAL A 74 -0.18 20.33 3.84
CA VAL A 74 1.22 20.08 4.21
C VAL A 74 1.48 18.59 4.36
N TYR A 75 0.54 17.84 4.96
CA TYR A 75 0.66 16.39 5.10
C TYR A 75 0.72 15.69 3.75
N ILE A 76 -0.26 15.96 2.86
CA ILE A 76 -0.30 15.35 1.52
C ILE A 76 0.97 15.69 0.75
N PHE A 77 1.40 16.96 0.77
CA PHE A 77 2.61 17.40 0.09
C PHE A 77 3.86 16.65 0.60
N ARG A 78 4.02 16.57 1.92
CA ARG A 78 5.15 15.84 2.54
C ARG A 78 5.11 14.36 2.20
N TYR A 79 3.92 13.75 2.20
CA TYR A 79 3.74 12.35 1.84
C TYR A 79 4.16 12.10 0.38
N MET A 80 3.66 12.91 -0.56
CA MET A 80 4.01 12.79 -1.97
C MET A 80 5.51 13.00 -2.22
N LYS A 81 6.14 13.95 -1.51
CA LYS A 81 7.60 14.14 -1.57
C LYS A 81 8.36 12.95 -1.00
N SER A 82 7.84 12.30 0.04
CA SER A 82 8.42 11.07 0.61
C SER A 82 8.33 9.90 -0.37
N VAL A 83 7.18 9.74 -1.02
CA VAL A 83 6.99 8.72 -2.07
C VAL A 83 7.93 8.96 -3.24
N GLY A 84 8.08 10.21 -3.68
CA GLY A 84 9.05 10.58 -4.73
C GLY A 84 10.48 10.19 -4.37
N ARG A 85 10.93 10.49 -3.15
CA ARG A 85 12.25 10.08 -2.67
C ARG A 85 12.43 8.56 -2.65
N GLN A 86 11.39 7.80 -2.26
CA GLN A 86 11.45 6.34 -2.28
C GLN A 86 11.57 5.79 -3.71
N ILE A 87 10.87 6.38 -4.68
CA ILE A 87 10.98 6.02 -6.10
C ILE A 87 12.41 6.27 -6.60
N GLU A 88 12.99 7.41 -6.26
CA GLU A 88 14.38 7.75 -6.59
C GLU A 88 15.38 6.78 -5.93
N THR A 89 15.23 6.49 -4.63
CA THR A 89 16.09 5.53 -3.93
C THR A 89 16.00 4.12 -4.51
N LEU A 90 14.81 3.68 -4.93
CA LEU A 90 14.60 2.39 -5.57
C LEU A 90 15.05 2.38 -7.04
N GLY A 91 15.38 3.55 -7.60
CA GLY A 91 15.71 3.73 -9.01
C GLY A 91 14.60 3.22 -9.91
N LEU A 92 13.34 3.47 -9.52
CA LEU A 92 12.16 3.13 -10.32
C LEU A 92 11.96 4.21 -11.38
N SER A 93 11.70 3.79 -12.60
CA SER A 93 11.40 4.66 -13.73
C SER A 93 10.08 4.25 -14.36
N LYS A 94 9.77 4.82 -15.53
CA LYS A 94 8.63 4.38 -16.35
C LYS A 94 8.82 2.98 -16.92
N GLU A 95 10.07 2.52 -17.02
CA GLU A 95 10.36 1.17 -17.50
C GLU A 95 10.16 0.16 -16.37
N PRO A 96 9.46 -0.96 -16.62
CA PRO A 96 9.24 -1.98 -15.60
C PRO A 96 10.57 -2.58 -15.14
N LYS A 97 10.88 -2.46 -13.85
CA LYS A 97 12.12 -2.96 -13.26
C LYS A 97 11.84 -4.20 -12.41
N ASP A 98 12.69 -5.22 -12.54
CA ASP A 98 12.60 -6.42 -11.71
C ASP A 98 12.80 -6.06 -10.23
N ALA A 99 11.74 -6.26 -9.44
CA ALA A 99 11.74 -5.91 -8.02
C ALA A 99 12.00 -7.14 -7.14
N TYR A 100 11.29 -8.23 -7.41
CA TYR A 100 11.41 -9.52 -6.72
C TYR A 100 10.60 -10.59 -7.46
N THR A 101 10.97 -11.85 -7.23
CA THR A 101 10.18 -13.01 -7.67
C THR A 101 9.45 -13.58 -6.47
N VAL A 102 8.16 -13.88 -6.62
CA VAL A 102 7.33 -14.48 -5.58
C VAL A 102 6.80 -15.80 -6.09
N GLY A 103 7.07 -16.90 -5.39
CA GLY A 103 6.43 -18.17 -5.68
C GLY A 103 5.51 -18.61 -4.56
N PHE A 104 4.45 -19.30 -4.97
CA PHE A 104 3.40 -19.79 -4.11
C PHE A 104 3.47 -21.31 -4.08
N THR A 105 3.52 -21.89 -2.88
CA THR A 105 3.50 -23.33 -2.67
C THR A 105 2.36 -23.70 -1.71
N GLU A 106 2.14 -25.00 -1.52
CA GLU A 106 1.14 -25.48 -0.57
C GLU A 106 1.40 -25.01 0.88
N ARG A 107 2.68 -24.87 1.25
CA ARG A 107 3.08 -24.48 2.61
C ARG A 107 3.08 -22.97 2.82
N GLY A 108 3.37 -22.20 1.79
CA GLY A 108 3.49 -20.75 1.94
C GLY A 108 3.94 -20.03 0.68
N VAL A 109 4.61 -18.91 0.90
CA VAL A 109 5.08 -17.99 -0.13
C VAL A 109 6.57 -17.80 0.05
N TRP A 110 7.34 -18.01 -1.02
CA TRP A 110 8.76 -17.67 -1.05
C TRP A 110 8.98 -16.42 -1.89
N ILE A 111 9.92 -15.58 -1.46
CA ILE A 111 10.24 -14.29 -2.05
C ILE A 111 11.74 -14.30 -2.32
N HIS A 112 12.10 -14.06 -3.57
CA HIS A 112 13.47 -13.92 -4.02
C HIS A 112 13.72 -12.48 -4.46
N ARG A 113 14.68 -11.80 -3.82
CA ARG A 113 15.01 -10.40 -4.08
C ARG A 113 16.52 -10.21 -4.08
N GLY A 114 17.13 -10.25 -5.27
CA GLY A 114 18.58 -10.25 -5.38
C GLY A 114 19.15 -11.46 -4.63
N ASP A 115 19.98 -11.22 -3.61
CA ASP A 115 20.57 -12.29 -2.80
C ASP A 115 19.69 -12.71 -1.61
N GLU A 116 18.60 -11.99 -1.32
CA GLU A 116 17.69 -12.30 -0.23
C GLU A 116 16.63 -13.34 -0.65
N ASN A 117 16.51 -14.40 0.16
CA ASN A 117 15.47 -15.42 0.03
C ASN A 117 14.67 -15.50 1.32
N VAL A 118 13.36 -15.22 1.25
CA VAL A 118 12.48 -15.23 2.42
C VAL A 118 11.31 -16.15 2.16
N THR A 119 11.07 -17.11 3.05
CA THR A 119 9.89 -17.99 3.02
C THR A 119 8.95 -17.62 4.15
N LEU A 120 7.67 -17.48 3.83
CA LEU A 120 6.60 -17.10 4.74
C LEU A 120 5.46 -18.11 4.66
N ASP A 121 5.07 -18.66 5.80
CA ASP A 121 3.89 -19.51 5.88
C ASP A 121 2.61 -18.68 5.66
N TRP A 122 1.57 -19.30 5.11
CA TRP A 122 0.27 -18.66 4.86
C TRP A 122 -0.32 -17.98 6.12
N GLU A 123 -0.09 -18.56 7.31
CA GLU A 123 -0.57 -18.03 8.59
C GLU A 123 0.06 -16.68 8.95
N ARG A 124 1.30 -16.44 8.52
CA ARG A 124 2.04 -15.20 8.79
C ARG A 124 1.62 -14.05 7.88
N LEU A 125 0.88 -14.33 6.82
CA LEU A 125 0.35 -13.30 5.93
C LEU A 125 -0.82 -12.58 6.62
N ASP A 126 -0.78 -11.25 6.56
CA ASP A 126 -1.76 -10.37 7.18
C ASP A 126 -3.04 -10.32 6.34
N SER A 127 -2.90 -9.96 5.05
CA SER A 127 -4.01 -9.85 4.11
C SER A 127 -3.55 -9.76 2.66
N ALA A 128 -4.47 -9.99 1.73
CA ALA A 128 -4.26 -9.77 0.32
C ALA A 128 -5.40 -8.90 -0.21
N VAL A 129 -5.07 -7.88 -0.99
CA VAL A 129 -6.06 -6.97 -1.56
C VAL A 129 -5.92 -6.95 -3.07
N SER A 130 -7.01 -7.25 -3.78
CA SER A 130 -7.06 -7.18 -5.23
C SER A 130 -7.42 -5.76 -5.68
N SER A 131 -6.55 -5.16 -6.48
CA SER A 131 -6.82 -3.90 -7.19
C SER A 131 -7.00 -4.16 -8.68
N LYS A 132 -7.50 -3.17 -9.44
CA LYS A 132 -7.83 -3.35 -10.87
C LYS A 132 -6.65 -3.81 -11.73
N GLU A 133 -5.41 -3.51 -11.32
CA GLU A 133 -4.20 -3.76 -12.12
C GLU A 133 -3.11 -4.53 -11.33
N ALA A 134 -3.30 -4.76 -10.04
CA ALA A 134 -2.32 -5.43 -9.20
C ALA A 134 -2.97 -6.02 -7.95
N THR A 135 -2.39 -7.11 -7.46
CA THR A 135 -2.70 -7.69 -6.16
C THR A 135 -1.64 -7.25 -5.14
N TYR A 136 -2.06 -6.74 -3.98
CA TYR A 136 -1.18 -6.35 -2.89
C TYR A 136 -1.19 -7.42 -1.80
N LEU A 137 -0.09 -8.15 -1.65
CA LEU A 137 0.06 -9.21 -0.65
C LEU A 137 0.79 -8.67 0.59
N TYR A 138 0.05 -8.47 1.68
CA TYR A 138 0.57 -7.97 2.95
C TYR A 138 1.11 -9.11 3.80
N TYR A 139 2.42 -9.07 4.05
CA TYR A 139 3.08 -9.95 5.03
C TYR A 139 3.26 -9.26 6.39
N MET A 140 3.04 -7.93 6.46
CA MET A 140 2.93 -7.16 7.70
C MET A 140 1.87 -6.06 7.52
N LYS A 141 1.34 -5.52 8.62
CA LYS A 141 0.31 -4.46 8.60
C LYS A 141 0.59 -3.32 7.61
N ASN A 142 1.85 -2.87 7.52
CA ASN A 142 2.28 -1.75 6.66
C ASN A 142 3.23 -2.15 5.53
N ARG A 143 3.44 -3.44 5.26
CA ARG A 143 4.33 -3.90 4.19
C ARG A 143 3.63 -4.91 3.32
N ALA A 144 3.60 -4.62 2.02
CA ALA A 144 3.02 -5.47 1.00
C ALA A 144 4.00 -5.70 -0.14
N LEU A 145 3.83 -6.85 -0.77
CA LEU A 145 4.36 -7.14 -2.09
C LEU A 145 3.31 -6.67 -3.11
N ILE A 146 3.73 -5.83 -4.03
CA ILE A 146 3.03 -5.47 -5.25
C ILE A 146 3.19 -6.63 -6.25
N LEU A 147 2.08 -7.23 -6.66
CA LEU A 147 2.01 -8.30 -7.67
C LEU A 147 1.21 -7.76 -8.86
N PRO A 148 1.87 -7.19 -9.88
CA PRO A 148 1.19 -6.68 -11.06
C PRO A 148 0.50 -7.81 -11.84
N ASP A 149 -0.78 -7.62 -12.16
CA ASP A 149 -1.60 -8.64 -12.84
C ASP A 149 -1.10 -8.91 -14.27
N ASN A 150 -0.40 -7.95 -14.88
CA ASN A 150 0.21 -8.07 -16.22
C ASN A 150 1.40 -9.05 -16.30
N THR A 151 1.84 -9.59 -15.16
CA THR A 151 2.97 -10.52 -15.08
C THR A 151 2.52 -11.97 -15.30
N ILE A 152 1.23 -12.25 -15.18
CA ILE A 152 0.66 -13.58 -15.40
C ILE A 152 -0.20 -13.62 -16.65
N THR A 153 -0.34 -14.80 -17.24
CA THR A 153 -1.35 -15.05 -18.28
C THR A 153 -2.75 -14.84 -17.69
N PHE A 154 -3.69 -14.31 -18.47
CA PHE A 154 -5.06 -14.01 -18.00
C PHE A 154 -5.81 -15.23 -17.42
N SER A 155 -5.52 -16.46 -17.87
CA SER A 155 -6.11 -17.69 -17.28
C SER A 155 -5.62 -17.98 -15.87
N ASP A 156 -4.41 -17.53 -15.56
CA ASP A 156 -3.72 -17.85 -14.31
C ASP A 156 -4.13 -16.87 -13.19
N ILE A 157 -4.57 -15.66 -13.54
CA ILE A 157 -5.05 -14.65 -12.57
C ILE A 157 -6.33 -15.11 -11.87
N ALA A 158 -7.28 -15.70 -12.59
CA ALA A 158 -8.52 -16.21 -11.98
C ALA A 158 -8.24 -17.37 -11.02
N SER A 159 -7.37 -18.30 -11.43
CA SER A 159 -6.89 -19.41 -10.59
C SER A 159 -6.11 -18.90 -9.38
N PHE A 160 -5.27 -17.88 -9.55
CA PHE A 160 -4.52 -17.24 -8.48
C PHE A 160 -5.43 -16.56 -7.45
N ARG A 161 -6.45 -15.80 -7.90
CA ARG A 161 -7.43 -15.18 -6.99
C ARG A 161 -8.22 -16.23 -6.23
N THR A 162 -8.51 -17.37 -6.85
CA THR A 162 -9.15 -18.51 -6.19
C THR A 162 -8.22 -19.15 -5.16
N LEU A 163 -6.93 -19.34 -5.48
CA LEU A 163 -5.93 -19.81 -4.52
C LEU A 163 -5.84 -18.89 -3.30
N LEU A 164 -5.79 -17.57 -3.53
CA LEU A 164 -5.76 -16.58 -2.46
C LEU A 164 -7.04 -16.61 -1.62
N SER A 165 -8.22 -16.70 -2.23
CA SER A 165 -9.48 -16.78 -1.50
C SER A 165 -9.59 -18.07 -0.68
N GLU A 166 -9.08 -19.19 -1.19
CA GLU A 166 -9.06 -20.47 -0.48
C GLU A 166 -8.09 -20.45 0.72
N LYS A 167 -6.83 -20.01 0.49
CA LYS A 167 -5.77 -20.05 1.50
C LYS A 167 -5.89 -18.91 2.52
N MET A 168 -6.41 -17.75 2.12
CA MET A 168 -6.50 -16.56 2.98
C MET A 168 -7.92 -16.27 3.49
N LYS A 169 -8.96 -16.93 2.97
CA LYS A 169 -10.37 -16.83 3.41
C LYS A 169 -10.79 -15.38 3.70
N THR A 170 -10.92 -15.01 4.98
CA THR A 170 -11.38 -13.70 5.45
C THR A 170 -10.34 -12.58 5.29
N LYS A 171 -9.10 -12.91 4.96
CA LYS A 171 -7.99 -11.97 4.79
C LYS A 171 -7.80 -11.53 3.33
N PHE A 172 -8.59 -12.05 2.39
CA PHE A 172 -8.59 -11.62 0.99
C PHE A 172 -9.75 -10.65 0.73
N ILE A 173 -9.45 -9.48 0.16
CA ILE A 173 -10.39 -8.37 -0.07
C ILE A 173 -10.33 -7.91 -1.53
#